data_AF-A0A935BH85-F1
#
_entry.id   AF-A0A935BH85-F1
#
_cell.length_a   1.000
_cell.length_b   1.000
_cell.length_c   1.000
_cell.angle_alpha   90.00
_cell.angle_beta   90.00
_cell.angle_gamma   90.00
#
_symmetry.space_group_name_H-M   'P 1'
#
loop_
_entity.id
_entity.type
_entity.pdbx_description
1 polymer ?
#
loop_
_entity_poly.entity_id
_entity_poly.type
_entity_poly.pdbx_seq_one_letter_code
_entity_poly.pdbx_strand_id
1 'polypeptide(L)'
;MTESTSLDEQIGEIFTALRAQVFNYLLSVFGDPNEAEDVTQDAFLQLYRTRLKGQEIQNPRFWIFRMAHNLAVNRGRRAQFVSTLPMETWDQLKKPYPTRPESGTAHS
;
A
#
# COMPACT_ATOMS: atom_id res chain seq x y z
N MET A 1 -17.76 4.59 26.36
CA MET A 1 -18.49 4.78 25.09
C MET A 1 -17.42 5.02 24.05
N THR A 2 -17.12 4.03 23.21
CA THR A 2 -16.11 4.19 22.14
C THR A 2 -16.76 4.96 21.00
N GLU A 3 -16.36 6.21 20.81
CA GLU A 3 -16.75 6.99 19.64
C GLU A 3 -16.32 6.23 18.39
N SER A 4 -17.27 5.94 17.50
CA SER A 4 -16.98 5.29 16.24
C SER A 4 -16.42 6.35 15.29
N THR A 5 -15.11 6.57 15.36
CA THR A 5 -14.33 7.43 14.45
C THR A 5 -14.68 7.11 13.00
N SER A 6 -14.93 8.13 12.18
CA SER A 6 -15.31 7.93 10.78
C SER A 6 -14.22 7.21 9.98
N LEU A 7 -14.57 6.53 8.89
CA LEU A 7 -13.58 5.87 8.03
C LEU A 7 -12.52 6.87 7.53
N ASP A 8 -12.95 8.07 7.14
CA ASP A 8 -12.08 9.12 6.62
C ASP A 8 -11.05 9.56 7.66
N GLU A 9 -11.48 9.70 8.92
CA GLU A 9 -10.61 10.07 10.03
C GLU A 9 -9.62 8.95 10.38
N GLN A 10 -10.06 7.70 10.45
CA GLN A 10 -9.16 6.55 10.64
C GLN A 10 -8.09 6.46 9.52
N ILE A 11 -8.49 6.67 8.26
CA ILE A 11 -7.56 6.68 7.14
C ILE A 11 -6.64 7.90 7.19
N GLY A 12 -7.15 9.06 7.59
CA GLY A 12 -6.38 10.29 7.79
C GLY A 12 -5.28 10.14 8.83
N GLU A 13 -5.55 9.46 9.94
CA GLU A 13 -4.55 9.12 10.95
C GLU A 13 -3.44 8.21 10.39
N ILE A 14 -3.84 7.14 9.69
CA ILE A 14 -2.89 6.20 9.06
C ILE A 14 -2.03 6.92 8.01
N PHE A 15 -2.65 7.79 7.20
CA PHE A 15 -1.96 8.59 6.20
C PHE A 15 -0.93 9.51 6.84
N THR A 16 -1.34 10.29 7.84
CA THR A 16 -0.45 11.22 8.56
C THR A 16 0.73 10.48 9.18
N ALA A 17 0.50 9.30 9.77
CA ALA A 17 1.54 8.52 10.42
C ALA A 17 2.54 7.85 9.46
N LEU A 18 2.09 7.44 8.27
CA LEU A 18 2.86 6.54 7.41
C LEU A 18 3.30 7.13 6.07
N ARG A 19 2.66 8.20 5.59
CA ARG A 19 2.93 8.78 4.26
C ARG A 19 4.42 9.05 4.03
N ALA A 20 5.07 9.75 4.96
CA ALA A 20 6.48 10.09 4.81
C ALA A 20 7.39 8.85 4.73
N GLN A 21 7.07 7.80 5.49
CA GLN A 21 7.87 6.57 5.51
C GLN A 21 7.69 5.76 4.22
N VAL A 22 6.45 5.70 3.70
CA VAL A 22 6.14 5.06 2.41
C VAL A 22 6.79 5.83 1.25
N PHE A 23 6.67 7.16 1.25
CA PHE A 23 7.30 8.03 0.25
C PHE A 23 8.81 7.86 0.23
N ASN A 24 9.49 7.94 1.39
CA ASN A 24 10.95 7.80 1.45
C ASN A 24 11.42 6.41 0.99
N TYR A 25 10.66 5.37 1.32
CA TYR A 25 10.91 4.03 0.80
C TYR A 25 10.80 4.01 -0.73
N LEU A 26 9.72 4.53 -1.30
CA LEU A 26 9.52 4.54 -2.75
C LEU A 26 10.53 5.46 -3.47
N LEU A 27 10.95 6.55 -2.85
CA LEU A 27 12.02 7.41 -3.34
C LEU A 27 13.35 6.64 -3.42
N SER A 28 13.66 5.81 -2.42
CA SER A 28 14.85 4.94 -2.48
C SER A 28 14.76 3.87 -3.57
N VAL A 29 13.55 3.49 -3.98
CA VAL A 29 13.29 2.48 -5.02
C VAL A 29 13.38 3.08 -6.43
N PHE A 30 12.79 4.25 -6.64
CA PHE A 30 12.70 4.88 -7.97
C PHE A 30 13.81 5.88 -8.26
N GLY A 31 14.36 6.55 -7.24
CA GLY A 31 15.25 7.70 -7.41
C GLY A 31 14.56 8.96 -7.97
N ASP A 32 13.26 8.90 -8.25
CA ASP A 32 12.44 9.99 -8.77
C ASP A 32 11.34 10.35 -7.76
N PRO A 33 11.33 11.59 -7.22
CA PRO A 33 10.28 12.07 -6.32
C PRO A 33 8.87 12.03 -6.91
N ASN A 34 8.70 12.22 -8.22
CA ASN A 34 7.37 12.25 -8.84
C ASN A 34 6.78 10.82 -8.88
N GLU A 35 7.55 9.85 -9.35
CA GLU A 35 7.15 8.43 -9.32
C GLU A 35 6.90 7.95 -7.88
N ALA A 36 7.73 8.37 -6.93
CA ALA A 36 7.54 8.02 -5.52
C ALA A 36 6.25 8.59 -4.94
N GLU A 37 5.92 9.85 -5.24
CA GLU A 37 4.68 10.49 -4.80
C GLU A 37 3.45 9.81 -5.41
N ASP A 38 3.46 9.57 -6.73
CA ASP A 38 2.37 8.91 -7.44
C ASP A 38 2.07 7.52 -6.85
N VAL A 39 3.10 6.70 -6.64
CA VAL A 39 2.91 5.36 -6.08
C VAL A 39 2.51 5.42 -4.61
N THR A 40 2.96 6.42 -3.86
CA THR A 40 2.50 6.67 -2.49
C THR A 40 1.00 6.93 -2.50
N GLN A 41 0.53 7.84 -3.35
CA GLN A 41 -0.89 8.17 -3.46
C GLN A 41 -1.72 6.96 -3.87
N ASP A 42 -1.29 6.20 -4.88
CA ASP A 42 -1.96 4.98 -5.32
C ASP A 42 -2.10 3.95 -4.20
N ALA A 43 -1.06 3.78 -3.37
CA ALA A 43 -1.09 2.86 -2.23
C ALA A 43 -2.15 3.26 -1.19
N PHE A 44 -2.23 4.54 -0.82
CA PHE A 44 -3.22 5.04 0.14
C PHE A 44 -4.64 5.08 -0.44
N LEU A 45 -4.80 5.35 -1.74
CA LEU A 45 -6.09 5.20 -2.42
C LEU A 45 -6.56 3.75 -2.40
N GLN A 46 -5.64 2.79 -2.58
CA GLN A 46 -5.98 1.38 -2.49
C GLN A 46 -6.35 0.97 -1.06
N LEU A 47 -5.67 1.53 -0.04
CA LEU A 47 -6.03 1.34 1.37
C LEU A 47 -7.47 1.82 1.63
N TYR A 48 -7.78 3.04 1.21
CA TYR A 48 -9.10 3.63 1.34
C TYR A 48 -10.16 2.77 0.66
N ARG A 49 -9.95 2.40 -0.61
CA ARG A 49 -10.86 1.54 -1.38
C ARG A 49 -11.06 0.16 -0.74
N THR A 50 -10.02 -0.41 -0.15
CA THR A 50 -10.11 -1.69 0.56
C THR A 50 -10.96 -1.57 1.82
N ARG A 51 -10.73 -0.55 2.65
CA ARG A 51 -11.57 -0.31 3.83
C ARG A 51 -13.01 0.08 3.49
N LEU A 52 -13.22 0.86 2.43
CA LEU A 52 -14.55 1.24 1.93
C LEU A 52 -15.38 0.00 1.51
N LYS A 53 -14.72 -1.05 1.03
CA LYS A 53 -15.35 -2.35 0.73
C LYS A 53 -15.65 -3.20 1.97
N GLY A 54 -15.45 -2.67 3.17
CA GLY A 54 -15.64 -3.39 4.43
C GLY A 54 -14.55 -4.43 4.71
N GLN A 55 -13.45 -4.45 3.95
CA GLN A 55 -12.35 -5.37 4.21
C GLN A 55 -11.55 -4.88 5.41
N GLU A 56 -11.48 -5.69 6.46
CA GLU A 56 -10.71 -5.38 7.65
C GLU A 56 -9.21 -5.46 7.35
N ILE A 57 -8.42 -4.48 7.79
CA ILE A 57 -6.95 -4.54 7.70
C ILE A 57 -6.39 -4.48 9.11
N GLN A 58 -5.92 -5.63 9.61
CA GLN A 58 -5.40 -5.77 10.97
C GLN A 58 -4.11 -4.99 11.23
N ASN A 59 -3.21 -4.90 10.24
CA ASN A 59 -1.96 -4.14 10.35
C ASN A 59 -1.81 -3.19 9.15
N PRO A 60 -2.33 -1.94 9.26
CA PRO A 60 -2.28 -0.95 8.18
C PRO A 60 -0.87 -0.62 7.74
N ARG A 61 0.10 -0.57 8.68
CA ARG A 61 1.50 -0.32 8.37
C ARG A 61 2.07 -1.40 7.47
N PHE A 62 1.94 -2.67 7.85
CA PHE A 62 2.42 -3.75 7.02
C PHE A 62 1.74 -3.76 5.64
N TRP A 63 0.41 -3.60 5.65
CA TRP A 63 -0.38 -3.64 4.43
C TRP A 63 0.04 -2.56 3.43
N ILE A 64 0.27 -1.32 3.89
CA ILE A 64 0.61 -0.20 3.00
C ILE A 64 2.01 -0.37 2.39
N PHE A 65 2.99 -0.85 3.16
CA PHE A 65 4.34 -1.10 2.63
C PHE A 65 4.35 -2.23 1.60
N ARG A 66 3.59 -3.31 1.84
CA ARG A 66 3.40 -4.37 0.84
C ARG A 66 2.72 -3.84 -0.41
N MET A 67 1.66 -3.04 -0.27
CA MET A 67 0.94 -2.47 -1.42
C MET A 67 1.85 -1.56 -2.25
N ALA A 68 2.58 -0.65 -1.60
CA ALA A 68 3.55 0.24 -2.22
C ALA A 68 4.63 -0.55 -2.99
N HIS A 69 5.19 -1.60 -2.38
CA HIS A 69 6.15 -2.47 -3.05
C HIS A 69 5.55 -3.18 -4.27
N ASN A 70 4.35 -3.75 -4.15
CA ASN A 70 3.70 -4.42 -5.28
C ASN A 70 3.45 -3.45 -6.45
N LEU A 71 3.01 -2.23 -6.16
CA LEU A 71 2.85 -1.18 -7.16
C LEU A 71 4.20 -0.81 -7.80
N ALA A 72 5.25 -0.69 -7.00
CA ALA A 72 6.59 -0.39 -7.48
C ALA A 72 7.20 -1.48 -8.35
N VAL A 73 7.05 -2.76 -7.98
CA VAL A 73 7.47 -3.89 -8.82
C VAL A 73 6.69 -3.92 -10.12
N ASN A 74 5.38 -3.65 -10.08
CA ASN A 74 4.56 -3.63 -11.29
C ASN A 74 4.92 -2.47 -12.24
N ARG A 75 5.21 -1.27 -11.71
CA ARG A 75 5.72 -0.14 -12.51
C ARG A 75 7.13 -0.41 -13.01
N GLY A 76 8.00 -0.89 -12.14
CA GLY A 76 9.40 -1.24 -12.43
C GLY A 76 9.57 -2.36 -13.46
N ARG A 77 8.69 -3.37 -13.48
CA ARG A 77 8.67 -4.39 -14.55
C ARG A 77 8.31 -3.81 -15.91
N ARG A 78 7.54 -2.72 -15.95
CA ARG A 78 7.24 -1.98 -17.19
C ARG A 78 8.39 -1.06 -17.59
N ALA A 79 9.22 -0.61 -16.64
CA ALA A 79 10.30 0.37 -16.84
C ALA A 79 11.74 -0.22 -16.84
N GLN A 80 11.94 -1.48 -16.42
CA GLN A 80 13.22 -2.16 -16.23
C GLN A 80 14.28 -1.43 -15.37
N PHE A 81 13.93 -0.97 -14.17
CA PHE A 81 14.91 -0.66 -13.11
C PHE A 81 14.23 -0.76 -11.74
N VAL A 82 14.47 -1.84 -10.98
CA VAL A 82 14.21 -1.84 -9.53
C VAL A 82 15.33 -2.61 -8.82
N SER A 83 16.16 -1.88 -8.09
CA SER A 83 17.09 -2.39 -7.09
C SER A 83 16.29 -2.81 -5.85
N THR A 84 16.26 -4.10 -5.56
CA THR A 84 15.54 -4.68 -4.41
C THR A 84 16.29 -4.41 -3.10
N LEU A 85 15.63 -3.77 -2.13
CA LEU A 85 16.02 -3.85 -0.73
C LEU A 85 16.02 -5.33 -0.25
N PRO A 86 16.83 -5.68 0.77
CA PRO A 86 16.98 -7.07 1.21
C PRO A 86 15.67 -7.71 1.66
N MET A 87 15.47 -8.96 1.25
CA MET A 87 14.34 -9.84 1.61
C MET A 87 14.18 -10.00 3.15
N GLU A 88 15.26 -9.78 3.92
CA GLU A 88 15.29 -9.88 5.40
C GLU A 88 14.31 -8.94 6.11
N THR A 89 14.04 -7.76 5.55
CA THR A 89 13.01 -6.84 6.08
C THR A 89 11.60 -7.44 5.96
N TRP A 90 11.41 -8.38 5.03
CA TRP A 90 10.10 -8.95 4.68
C TRP A 90 9.75 -10.22 5.44
N ASP A 91 10.74 -11.02 5.82
CA ASP A 91 10.53 -12.26 6.58
C ASP A 91 9.91 -12.01 7.96
N GLN A 92 10.23 -10.85 8.57
CA GLN A 92 9.67 -10.42 9.85
C GLN A 92 8.18 -10.04 9.77
N LEU A 93 7.63 -9.89 8.57
CA LEU A 93 6.29 -9.36 8.33
C LEU A 93 5.30 -10.39 7.74
N LYS A 94 5.73 -11.65 7.58
CA LYS A 94 4.92 -12.74 7.02
C LYS A 94 3.79 -13.19 7.95
N LYS A 95 2.62 -12.54 7.87
CA LYS A 95 1.32 -13.19 8.09
C LYS A 95 0.40 -12.90 6.90
N PRO A 96 -0.43 -13.86 6.46
CA PRO A 96 -1.20 -13.73 5.23
C PRO A 96 -2.33 -12.71 5.40
N TYR A 97 -2.52 -11.88 4.38
CA TYR A 97 -3.77 -11.16 4.18
C TYR A 97 -4.48 -11.82 2.99
N PRO A 98 -5.76 -12.19 3.10
CA PRO A 98 -6.49 -12.80 1.99
C PRO A 98 -6.48 -11.86 0.79
N THR A 99 -6.05 -12.41 -0.34
CA THR A 99 -6.05 -11.77 -1.65
C THR A 99 -7.47 -11.39 -2.04
N ARG A 100 -7.59 -10.19 -2.63
CA ARG A 100 -8.74 -9.69 -3.38
C ARG A 100 -9.46 -10.84 -4.12
N PRO A 101 -10.78 -11.05 -3.97
CA PRO A 101 -11.48 -11.93 -4.89
C PRO A 101 -11.38 -11.31 -6.28
N GLU A 102 -10.89 -12.15 -7.21
CA GLU A 102 -10.88 -11.93 -8.65
C GLU A 102 -12.15 -11.18 -9.04
N SER A 103 -12.00 -9.99 -9.63
CA SER A 103 -13.09 -9.33 -10.32
C SER A 103 -13.49 -10.19 -11.51
N GLY A 104 -14.44 -11.11 -11.28
CA GLY A 104 -15.21 -11.77 -12.32
C GLY A 104 -16.12 -10.75 -12.98
N THR A 105 -15.56 -9.98 -13.91
CA THR A 105 -16.32 -9.44 -15.03
C THR A 105 -16.80 -10.61 -15.88
N ALA A 106 -18.02 -11.10 -15.62
CA ALA A 106 -18.82 -11.71 -16.66
C ALA A 106 -19.63 -10.58 -17.29
N HIS A 107 -19.11 -10.07 -18.41
CA HIS A 107 -19.99 -9.59 -19.47
C HIS A 107 -20.77 -10.80 -20.01
N SER A 108 -22.03 -10.54 -20.35
CA SER A 108 -23.00 -11.39 -21.06
C SER A 108 -23.82 -12.36 -20.21
#